data_AF-A0A921ZU94-F1
#
_entry.id   AF-A0A921ZU94-F1
#
_cell.length_a   1.000
_cell.length_b   1.000
_cell.length_c   1.000
_cell.angle_alpha   90.00
_cell.angle_beta   90.00
_cell.angle_gamma   90.00
#
_symmetry.space_group_name_H-M   'P 1'
#
loop_
_entity.id
_entity.type
_entity.pdbx_description
1 polymer ?
#
loop_
_entity_poly.entity_id
_entity_poly.type
_entity_poly.pdbx_seq_one_letter_code
_entity_poly.pdbx_strand_id
1 'polypeptide(L)'
;MRWSEAVTLEFVKIYLNHECLWNPAHSGYKLKYEREKAYNEIVTEFKASTMKTLSVPEVKMKIKNLRTTYVQQVHKILQKSSPDCIYEPSLVWFNEMDQCLKHISSIRQTSSCNQESSDINSNQMWVENELQNCNSEETNTLLLPTDDEYDLTIPVSKI
;
A
#
# COMPACT_ATOMS: atom_id res chain seq x y z
N MET A 1 6.48 -4.85 10.84
CA MET A 1 6.27 -6.28 11.19
C MET A 1 6.94 -7.19 10.17
N ARG A 2 7.54 -8.31 10.62
CA ARG A 2 8.07 -9.36 9.73
C ARG A 2 7.05 -10.50 9.63
N TRP A 3 6.64 -10.85 8.42
CA TRP A 3 5.75 -11.98 8.15
C TRP A 3 6.56 -13.19 7.68
N SER A 4 6.03 -14.39 7.90
CA SER A 4 6.56 -15.59 7.25
C SER A 4 6.32 -15.52 5.74
N GLU A 5 7.04 -16.36 5.00
CA GLU A 5 6.84 -16.48 3.55
C GLU A 5 5.42 -16.91 3.21
N ALA A 6 4.84 -17.87 3.95
CA ALA A 6 3.46 -18.31 3.77
C ALA A 6 2.44 -17.18 3.97
N VAL A 7 2.60 -16.37 5.03
CA VAL A 7 1.70 -15.22 5.28
C VAL A 7 1.86 -14.14 4.21
N THR A 8 3.09 -13.92 3.73
CA THR A 8 3.35 -12.96 2.67
C THR A 8 2.75 -13.43 1.34
N LEU A 9 2.87 -14.73 1.04
CA LEU A 9 2.26 -15.35 -0.13
C LEU A 9 0.74 -15.22 -0.09
N GLU A 10 0.11 -15.51 1.04
CA GLU A 10 -1.34 -15.37 1.22
C GLU A 10 -1.80 -13.92 1.00
N PHE A 11 -1.08 -12.95 1.58
CA PHE A 11 -1.37 -11.54 1.34
C PHE A 11 -1.26 -11.16 -0.14
N VAL A 12 -0.24 -11.68 -0.85
CA VAL A 12 -0.05 -11.42 -2.28
C VAL A 12 -1.22 -11.97 -3.09
N LYS A 13 -1.68 -13.20 -2.80
CA LYS A 13 -2.84 -13.79 -3.49
C LYS A 13 -4.10 -12.96 -3.32
N ILE A 14 -4.41 -12.58 -2.08
CA ILE A 14 -5.57 -11.71 -1.79
C ILE A 14 -5.43 -10.38 -2.55
N TYR A 15 -4.27 -9.72 -2.46
CA TYR A 15 -4.03 -8.46 -3.19
C TYR A 15 -4.20 -8.60 -4.72
N LEU A 16 -3.71 -9.69 -5.32
CA LEU A 16 -3.81 -9.91 -6.76
C LEU A 16 -5.23 -10.17 -7.22
N ASN A 17 -6.11 -10.72 -6.37
CA ASN A 17 -7.53 -10.88 -6.69
C ASN A 17 -8.27 -9.54 -6.85
N HIS A 18 -7.76 -8.45 -6.25
CA HIS A 18 -8.34 -7.11 -6.40
C HIS A 18 -7.69 -6.34 -7.55
N GLU A 19 -8.07 -6.68 -8.79
CA GLU A 19 -7.55 -6.06 -10.01
C GLU A 19 -7.65 -4.53 -10.04
N CYS A 20 -8.68 -3.96 -9.42
CA CYS A 20 -8.86 -2.51 -9.31
C CYS A 20 -7.71 -1.79 -8.59
N LEU A 21 -6.83 -2.51 -7.89
CA LEU A 21 -5.66 -1.93 -7.23
C LEU A 21 -4.40 -1.91 -8.10
N TRP A 22 -4.31 -2.76 -9.13
CA TRP A 22 -3.05 -2.99 -9.84
C TRP A 22 -3.15 -3.06 -11.36
N ASN A 23 -4.34 -3.32 -11.91
CA ASN A 23 -4.60 -3.43 -13.34
C ASN A 23 -5.15 -2.10 -13.89
N PRO A 24 -4.39 -1.31 -14.65
CA PRO A 24 -4.86 -0.03 -15.20
C PRO A 24 -6.00 -0.17 -16.23
N ALA A 25 -6.17 -1.36 -16.82
CA ALA A 25 -7.26 -1.66 -17.75
C ALA A 25 -8.58 -1.97 -17.04
N HIS A 26 -8.55 -2.28 -15.73
CA HIS A 26 -9.75 -2.52 -14.94
C HIS A 26 -10.52 -1.20 -14.73
N SER A 27 -11.85 -1.22 -14.97
CA SER A 27 -12.71 -0.04 -14.84
C SER A 27 -12.60 0.62 -13.46
N GLY A 28 -12.55 -0.21 -12.42
CA GLY A 28 -12.36 0.19 -11.02
C GLY A 28 -11.04 0.87 -10.68
N TYR A 29 -10.01 0.76 -11.52
CA TYR A 29 -8.68 1.31 -11.22
C TYR A 29 -8.71 2.82 -11.00
N LYS A 30 -9.54 3.54 -11.76
CA LYS A 30 -9.67 5.00 -11.66
C LYS A 30 -10.64 5.42 -10.55
N LEU A 31 -11.52 4.53 -10.10
CA LEU A 31 -12.58 4.83 -9.13
C LEU A 31 -12.05 4.75 -7.69
N LYS A 32 -11.95 5.91 -7.03
CA LYS A 32 -11.45 5.99 -5.64
C LYS A 32 -12.24 5.09 -4.68
N TYR A 33 -13.57 5.15 -4.77
CA TYR A 33 -14.45 4.33 -3.94
C TYR A 33 -14.20 2.82 -4.10
N GLU A 34 -14.01 2.34 -5.33
CA GLU A 34 -13.72 0.91 -5.56
C GLU A 34 -12.37 0.49 -4.99
N ARG A 35 -11.34 1.34 -5.10
CA ARG A 35 -10.04 1.08 -4.48
C ARG A 35 -10.14 1.06 -2.95
N GLU A 36 -10.87 1.99 -2.35
CA GLU A 36 -11.10 2.03 -0.91
C GLU A 36 -11.86 0.79 -0.42
N LYS A 37 -12.90 0.38 -1.16
CA LYS A 37 -13.62 -0.86 -0.90
C LYS A 37 -12.67 -2.07 -0.93
N ALA A 38 -11.84 -2.19 -1.96
CA ALA A 38 -10.87 -3.27 -2.08
C ALA A 38 -9.85 -3.30 -0.93
N TYR A 39 -9.36 -2.15 -0.46
CA TYR A 39 -8.46 -2.16 0.71
C TYR A 39 -9.15 -2.70 1.98
N ASN A 40 -10.42 -2.37 2.18
CA ASN A 40 -11.19 -2.89 3.32
C ASN A 40 -11.49 -4.40 3.18
N GLU A 41 -11.76 -4.87 1.95
CA GLU A 41 -11.92 -6.29 1.64
C GLU A 41 -10.63 -7.05 1.95
N ILE A 42 -9.46 -6.56 1.51
CA ILE A 42 -8.15 -7.14 1.83
C ILE A 42 -7.94 -7.27 3.34
N VAL A 43 -8.27 -6.24 4.13
CA VAL A 43 -8.16 -6.30 5.60
C VAL A 43 -9.00 -7.45 6.16
N THR A 44 -10.22 -7.60 5.67
CA THR A 44 -11.18 -8.58 6.16
C THR A 44 -10.77 -10.00 5.77
N GLU A 45 -10.44 -10.21 4.50
CA GLU A 45 -9.98 -11.50 3.97
C GLU A 45 -8.67 -11.94 4.60
N PHE A 46 -7.69 -11.04 4.71
CA PHE A 46 -6.41 -11.36 5.33
C PHE A 46 -6.55 -11.76 6.80
N LYS A 47 -7.44 -11.08 7.53
CA LYS A 47 -7.75 -11.44 8.92
C LYS A 47 -8.39 -12.83 8.99
N ALA A 48 -9.30 -13.15 8.08
CA ALA A 48 -9.95 -14.46 8.02
C ALA A 48 -8.95 -15.59 7.70
N SER A 49 -8.04 -15.39 6.74
CA SER A 49 -7.08 -16.42 6.33
C SER A 49 -5.91 -16.61 7.31
N THR A 50 -5.43 -15.54 7.94
CA THR A 50 -4.16 -15.57 8.69
C THR A 50 -4.28 -15.29 10.19
N MET A 51 -5.47 -14.95 10.67
CA MET A 51 -5.75 -14.51 12.04
C MET A 51 -4.95 -13.25 12.47
N LYS A 52 -4.41 -12.49 11.51
CA LYS A 52 -3.69 -11.24 11.74
C LYS A 52 -4.56 -10.05 11.37
N THR A 53 -4.61 -9.05 12.25
CA THR A 53 -5.33 -7.80 11.99
C THR A 53 -4.41 -6.80 11.32
N LEU A 54 -4.92 -6.11 10.29
CA LEU A 54 -4.27 -4.98 9.66
C LEU A 54 -5.24 -3.81 9.55
N SER A 55 -4.69 -2.61 9.56
CA SER A 55 -5.40 -1.39 9.16
C SER A 55 -5.21 -1.13 7.66
N VAL A 56 -6.12 -0.35 7.07
CA VAL A 56 -6.02 0.06 5.66
C VAL A 56 -4.67 0.76 5.34
N PRO A 57 -4.13 1.67 6.17
CA PRO A 57 -2.81 2.24 5.96
C PRO A 57 -1.68 1.20 5.92
N GLU A 58 -1.73 0.17 6.77
CA GLU A 58 -0.75 -0.92 6.76
C GLU A 58 -0.85 -1.77 5.51
N VAL A 59 -2.07 -2.04 5.02
CA VAL A 59 -2.29 -2.73 3.73
C VAL A 59 -1.67 -1.93 2.59
N LYS A 60 -1.97 -0.62 2.49
CA LYS A 60 -1.38 0.27 1.47
C LYS A 60 0.16 0.26 1.54
N MET A 61 0.72 0.40 2.73
CA MET A 61 2.17 0.36 2.95
C MET A 61 2.77 -0.99 2.53
N LYS A 62 2.09 -2.10 2.86
CA LYS A 62 2.57 -3.44 2.52
C LYS A 62 2.56 -3.68 1.01
N ILE A 63 1.50 -3.26 0.32
CA ILE A 63 1.42 -3.31 -1.15
C ILE A 63 2.57 -2.50 -1.76
N LYS A 64 2.81 -1.28 -1.27
CA LYS A 64 3.93 -0.45 -1.74
C LYS A 64 5.26 -1.18 -1.61
N ASN A 65 5.57 -1.69 -0.42
CA ASN A 65 6.82 -2.39 -0.15
C ASN A 65 6.99 -3.65 -1.02
N LEU A 66 5.92 -4.41 -1.24
CA LEU A 66 5.94 -5.59 -2.10
C LEU A 66 6.24 -5.22 -3.56
N ARG A 67 5.59 -4.17 -4.09
CA ARG A 67 5.85 -3.67 -5.45
C ARG A 67 7.28 -3.20 -5.61
N THR A 68 7.80 -2.42 -4.66
CA THR A 68 9.20 -1.98 -4.67
C THR A 68 10.14 -3.19 -4.69
N THR A 69 9.90 -4.18 -3.84
CA THR A 69 10.72 -5.40 -3.79
C THR A 69 10.63 -6.18 -5.10
N TYR A 70 9.45 -6.32 -5.68
CA TYR A 70 9.23 -6.98 -6.98
C TYR A 70 10.04 -6.31 -8.09
N VAL A 71 9.95 -4.98 -8.24
CA VAL A 71 10.70 -4.23 -9.26
C VAL A 71 12.22 -4.42 -9.07
N GLN A 72 12.70 -4.38 -7.83
CA GLN A 72 14.11 -4.65 -7.54
C GLN A 72 14.53 -6.06 -7.94
N GLN A 73 13.69 -7.07 -7.72
CA GLN A 73 13.97 -8.44 -8.17
C GLN A 73 13.98 -8.53 -9.69
N VAL A 74 13.02 -7.93 -10.39
CA VAL A 74 13.00 -7.88 -11.86
C VAL A 74 14.27 -7.24 -12.41
N HIS A 75 14.69 -6.10 -11.86
CA HIS A 75 15.96 -5.47 -12.25
C HIS A 75 17.17 -6.36 -11.99
N LYS A 76 17.19 -7.06 -10.85
CA LYS A 76 18.27 -7.99 -10.52
C LYS A 76 18.32 -9.17 -11.48
N ILE A 77 17.17 -9.72 -11.88
CA ILE A 77 17.08 -10.76 -12.92
C ILE A 77 17.65 -10.23 -14.22
N LEU A 78 17.25 -9.03 -14.66
CA LEU A 78 17.72 -8.43 -15.90
C LEU A 78 19.23 -8.17 -15.90
N GLN A 79 19.79 -7.70 -14.78
CA GLN A 79 21.22 -7.37 -14.68
C GLN A 79 22.11 -8.59 -14.47
N LYS A 80 21.63 -9.62 -13.76
CA LYS A 80 22.45 -10.78 -13.36
C LYS A 80 22.26 -12.00 -14.24
N SER A 81 21.22 -12.03 -15.06
CA SER A 81 21.05 -13.12 -16.02
C SER A 81 22.00 -12.93 -17.19
N SER A 82 22.78 -13.96 -17.49
CA SER A 82 23.58 -14.09 -18.70
C SER A 82 22.96 -15.17 -19.58
N PRO A 83 23.28 -15.24 -20.88
CA PRO A 83 22.83 -16.33 -21.75
C PRO A 83 23.16 -17.73 -21.20
N ASP A 84 24.20 -17.83 -20.35
CA ASP A 84 24.65 -19.07 -19.74
C ASP A 84 24.14 -19.30 -18.30
N CYS A 85 23.47 -18.32 -17.69
CA CYS A 85 22.97 -18.41 -16.32
C CYS A 85 21.75 -17.50 -16.09
N ILE A 86 20.59 -18.10 -15.79
CA ILE A 86 19.37 -17.37 -15.45
C ILE A 86 19.34 -17.16 -13.93
N TYR A 87 19.25 -15.91 -13.49
CA TYR A 87 19.03 -15.61 -12.07
C TYR A 87 17.54 -15.79 -11.71
N GLU A 88 17.25 -16.70 -10.78
CA GLU A 88 15.89 -16.95 -10.30
C GLU A 88 15.70 -16.40 -8.87
N PRO A 89 14.69 -15.55 -8.61
CA PRO A 89 14.39 -15.10 -7.25
C PRO A 89 13.90 -16.24 -6.37
N SER A 90 14.44 -16.37 -5.16
CA SER A 90 14.03 -17.38 -4.18
C SER A 90 12.71 -17.06 -3.45
N LEU A 91 11.99 -16.03 -3.88
CA LEU A 91 10.83 -15.51 -3.15
C LEU A 91 9.56 -16.19 -3.66
N VAL A 92 8.94 -17.03 -2.83
CA VAL A 92 7.73 -17.81 -3.23
C VAL A 92 6.59 -16.95 -3.77
N TRP A 93 6.43 -15.73 -3.27
CA TRP A 93 5.39 -14.79 -3.71
C TRP A 93 5.75 -14.02 -4.98
N PHE A 94 7.01 -14.07 -5.42
CA PHE A 94 7.46 -13.38 -6.64
C PHE A 94 6.76 -13.95 -7.86
N ASN A 95 6.66 -15.29 -7.96
CA ASN A 95 6.04 -15.94 -9.11
C ASN A 95 4.55 -15.61 -9.25
N GLU A 96 3.83 -15.45 -8.14
CA GLU A 96 2.43 -15.00 -8.16
C GLU A 96 2.33 -13.57 -8.70
N MET A 97 3.22 -12.68 -8.23
CA MET A 97 3.27 -11.32 -8.74
C MET A 97 3.65 -11.27 -10.22
N ASP A 98 4.69 -11.97 -10.65
CA ASP A 98 5.18 -11.96 -12.03
C ASP A 98 4.09 -12.37 -13.03
N GLN A 99 3.30 -13.40 -12.70
CA GLN A 99 2.18 -13.85 -13.54
C GLN A 99 1.17 -12.75 -13.86
N CYS A 100 0.85 -11.88 -12.89
CA CYS A 100 -0.10 -10.79 -13.09
C CYS A 100 0.57 -9.51 -13.63
N LEU A 101 1.78 -9.20 -13.19
CA LEU A 101 2.43 -7.90 -13.36
C LEU A 101 3.32 -7.79 -14.61
N LYS A 102 3.80 -8.93 -15.13
CA LYS A 102 4.73 -8.97 -16.27
C LYS A 102 4.13 -8.37 -17.54
N HIS A 103 2.88 -8.71 -17.84
CA HIS A 103 2.20 -8.21 -19.04
C HIS A 103 1.94 -6.71 -18.98
N ILE A 104 1.62 -6.17 -17.80
CA ILE A 104 1.39 -4.74 -17.61
C ILE A 104 2.69 -3.93 -17.79
N SER A 105 3.82 -4.50 -17.41
CA SER A 105 5.14 -3.87 -17.58
C SER A 105 5.58 -3.84 -19.05
N SER A 106 5.18 -4.84 -19.84
CA SER A 106 5.49 -4.94 -21.27
C SER A 106 4.68 -3.97 -22.13
N ILE A 107 3.38 -3.78 -21.83
CA ILE A 107 2.47 -2.89 -22.59
C ILE A 107 2.97 -1.43 -22.63
N ARG A 108 3.77 -1.00 -21.65
CA ARG A 108 4.31 0.37 -21.58
C ARG A 108 5.61 0.59 -22.34
N GLN A 109 6.31 -0.47 -22.74
CA GLN A 109 7.54 -0.34 -23.52
C GLN A 109 7.29 -0.19 -25.02
N THR A 110 6.08 -0.47 -25.50
CA THR A 110 5.76 -0.40 -26.94
C THR A 110 5.27 0.96 -27.42
N SER A 111 5.20 1.99 -26.54
CA SER A 111 4.69 3.33 -26.88
C SER A 111 5.75 4.43 -26.94
N SER A 112 7.04 4.11 -27.08
CA SER A 112 8.07 5.15 -27.28
C SER A 112 9.21 4.65 -28.16
N CYS A 113 9.10 4.92 -29.46
CA CYS A 113 10.27 5.11 -30.31
C CYS A 113 10.47 6.61 -30.44
N ASN A 114 11.42 7.15 -29.66
CA ASN A 114 12.48 8.07 -30.08
C ASN A 114 13.32 8.48 -28.86
N GLN A 115 14.63 8.54 -29.09
CA GLN A 115 15.72 8.63 -28.12
C GLN A 115 15.67 9.89 -27.23
N GLU A 116 16.06 9.77 -25.96
CA GLU A 116 17.30 10.34 -25.42
C GLU A 116 17.44 10.08 -23.90
N SER A 117 18.69 9.88 -23.49
CA SER A 117 19.17 9.54 -22.16
C SER A 117 18.78 10.56 -21.08
N SER A 118 18.10 10.11 -20.03
CA SER A 118 18.20 10.69 -18.68
C SER A 118 17.77 9.64 -17.65
N ASP A 119 18.45 9.62 -16.51
CA ASP A 119 18.20 8.70 -15.40
C ASP A 119 16.78 8.85 -14.85
N ILE A 120 15.85 8.01 -15.31
CA ILE A 120 14.47 8.01 -14.82
C ILE A 120 14.37 6.99 -13.67
N ASN A 121 14.27 7.54 -12.46
CA ASN A 121 13.81 6.87 -11.24
C ASN A 121 12.52 6.06 -11.54
N SER A 122 12.67 4.74 -11.74
CA SER A 122 11.58 3.78 -12.05
C SER A 122 10.53 3.59 -10.94
N ASN A 123 10.43 4.54 -10.00
CA ASN A 123 9.44 4.53 -8.93
C ASN A 123 8.15 5.29 -9.27
N GLN A 124 8.07 5.96 -10.42
CA GLN A 124 6.94 6.85 -10.72
C GLN A 124 5.83 6.19 -11.54
N MET A 125 5.30 5.04 -11.10
CA MET A 125 4.08 4.52 -11.76
C MET A 125 3.19 3.61 -10.92
N TRP A 126 3.42 3.55 -9.61
CA TRP A 126 2.51 2.90 -8.67
C TRP A 126 1.96 3.94 -7.70
N VAL A 127 1.25 4.93 -8.24
CA VAL A 127 0.38 5.89 -7.54
C VAL A 127 0.99 6.48 -6.25
N GLU A 128 1.91 7.44 -6.42
CA GLU A 128 2.07 8.51 -5.42
C GLU A 128 1.29 9.73 -5.93
N ASN A 129 -0.01 9.79 -5.60
CA ASN A 129 -0.75 11.04 -5.62
C ASN A 129 -1.79 11.14 -4.48
N GLU A 130 -1.53 10.48 -3.35
CA GLU A 130 -2.32 10.69 -2.11
C GLU A 130 -1.43 10.92 -0.88
N LEU A 131 -0.38 11.73 -1.05
CA LEU A 131 0.24 12.46 0.06
C LEU A 131 0.23 13.95 -0.27
N GLN A 132 -0.97 14.54 -0.26
CA GLN A 132 -1.18 15.99 -0.23
C GLN A 132 -2.61 16.31 0.21
N ASN A 133 -3.04 15.85 1.39
CA ASN A 133 -4.12 16.50 2.14
C ASN A 133 -4.18 16.06 3.62
N CYS A 134 -3.17 16.41 4.40
CA CYS A 134 -3.28 16.47 5.87
C CYS A 134 -2.68 17.80 6.35
N ASN A 135 -3.29 18.92 5.94
CA ASN A 135 -3.21 20.15 6.73
C ASN A 135 -4.55 20.26 7.44
N SER A 136 -4.52 19.97 8.74
CA SER A 136 -5.66 20.05 9.64
C SER A 136 -6.26 21.46 9.62
N GLU A 137 -7.59 21.46 9.65
CA GLU A 137 -8.50 22.58 9.56
C GLU A 137 -8.32 23.57 10.72
N GLU A 138 -8.13 24.85 10.40
CA GLU A 138 -8.70 25.92 11.20
C GLU A 138 -10.20 25.95 10.92
N THR A 139 -11.05 25.81 11.94
CA THR A 139 -12.24 26.67 12.12
C THR A 139 -12.97 26.38 13.43
N ASN A 140 -12.97 27.40 14.29
CA ASN A 140 -14.08 27.89 15.11
C ASN A 140 -14.83 26.90 16.03
N THR A 141 -14.60 27.06 17.34
CA THR A 141 -15.58 26.67 18.36
C THR A 141 -15.79 27.84 19.34
N LEU A 142 -16.98 28.43 19.27
CA LEU A 142 -17.65 29.35 20.21
C LEU A 142 -19.10 28.83 20.22
N LEU A 143 -19.83 28.57 21.31
CA LEU A 143 -19.92 29.18 22.64
C LEU A 143 -20.66 28.24 23.62
N LEU A 144 -20.41 28.50 24.91
CA LEU A 144 -21.11 28.16 26.18
C LEU A 144 -22.65 28.39 26.16
N PRO A 145 -23.45 27.82 27.11
CA PRO A 145 -23.63 28.43 28.45
C PRO A 145 -23.93 27.51 29.67
N THR A 146 -23.46 27.97 30.85
CA THR A 146 -24.09 27.99 32.23
C THR A 146 -24.58 26.69 32.88
N ASP A 147 -24.53 26.41 34.19
CA ASP A 147 -24.11 27.05 35.45
C ASP A 147 -24.03 25.93 36.54
N ASP A 148 -23.66 26.29 37.78
CA ASP A 148 -23.89 25.60 39.06
C ASP A 148 -22.78 24.72 39.69
N GLU A 149 -22.00 25.37 40.57
CA GLU A 149 -21.97 25.14 42.03
C GLU A 149 -21.97 23.67 42.54
N TYR A 150 -20.86 23.21 43.16
CA TYR A 150 -20.91 22.56 44.48
C TYR A 150 -19.55 22.54 45.18
N ASP A 151 -19.64 22.89 46.45
CA ASP A 151 -18.66 22.93 47.54
C ASP A 151 -18.07 21.55 47.91
N LEU A 152 -16.87 21.55 48.50
CA LEU A 152 -16.44 20.78 49.68
C LEU A 152 -14.91 20.78 49.78
N THR A 153 -14.35 21.48 50.79
CA THR A 153 -13.49 20.89 51.85
C THR A 153 -12.88 21.97 52.78
N ILE A 154 -13.40 22.02 54.02
CA ILE A 154 -12.73 22.43 55.29
C ILE A 154 -12.36 21.10 56.00
N PRO A 155 -11.28 20.92 56.81
CA PRO A 155 -10.79 21.76 57.93
C PRO A 155 -9.24 21.91 57.98
N VAL A 156 -8.56 22.68 58.85
CA VAL A 156 -8.50 22.65 60.33
C VAL A 156 -7.79 23.91 60.87
N SER A 157 -8.20 24.27 62.09
CA SER A 157 -7.78 25.24 63.10
C SER A 157 -6.29 25.44 63.42
N LYS A 158 -5.95 26.66 63.91
CA LYS A 158 -5.20 26.93 65.17
C LYS A 158 -5.30 28.43 65.51
N ILE A 159 -6.05 28.76 66.58
CA ILE A 159 -5.62 29.42 67.85
C ILE A 159 -5.03 30.80 67.64
#